data_AF-A0A9N8VDR1-F1
#
_entry.id   AF-A0A9N8VDR1-F1
#
_cell.length_a   1.000
_cell.length_b   1.000
_cell.length_c   1.000
_cell.angle_alpha   90.00
_cell.angle_beta   90.00
_cell.angle_gamma   90.00
#
_symmetry.space_group_name_H-M   'P 1'
#
loop_
_entity.id
_entity.type
_entity.pdbx_description
1 polymer ?
#
loop_
_entity_poly.entity_id
_entity_poly.type
_entity_poly.pdbx_seq_one_letter_code
_entity_poly.pdbx_strand_id
1 'polypeptide(L)'
;MTELLTPVKNSSLAVSPSDLLLSAIFKDNSLPLNTKLKMDGLTLLQSLEDFSVNVVFFDPQYRGVLEKMNYGNEGERQIERSKLPQMSEKTIISFVREIDRVLNKSGHLFL
;
A
#
# COMPACT_ATOMS: atom_id res chain seq x y z
N MET A 1 -35.86 22.91 -36.70
CA MET A 1 -36.07 21.80 -35.75
C MET A 1 -34.86 21.80 -34.85
N THR A 2 -34.96 22.58 -33.79
CA THR A 2 -33.85 22.90 -32.87
C THR A 2 -34.08 22.06 -31.63
N GLU A 3 -33.37 20.94 -31.51
CA GLU A 3 -33.42 20.15 -30.28
C GLU A 3 -32.46 20.76 -29.25
N LEU A 4 -33.07 21.20 -28.15
CA LEU A 4 -32.43 21.73 -26.98
C LEU A 4 -31.58 20.65 -26.32
N LEU A 5 -30.30 20.96 -26.09
CA LEU A 5 -29.42 20.28 -25.14
C LEU A 5 -30.13 20.22 -23.78
N THR A 6 -30.52 19.02 -23.35
CA THR A 6 -30.86 18.77 -21.95
C THR A 6 -29.57 18.37 -21.22
N PRO A 7 -29.27 18.96 -20.05
CA PRO A 7 -28.14 18.51 -19.25
C PRO A 7 -28.45 17.11 -18.72
N VAL A 8 -27.57 16.16 -19.04
CA VAL A 8 -27.53 14.85 -18.38
C VAL A 8 -27.47 15.12 -16.88
N LYS A 9 -28.54 14.74 -16.17
CA LYS A 9 -28.57 14.74 -14.72
C LYS A 9 -27.40 13.91 -14.25
N ASN A 10 -26.37 14.56 -13.72
CA ASN A 10 -25.44 13.93 -12.78
C ASN A 10 -26.32 13.46 -11.61
N SER A 11 -26.69 12.19 -11.63
CA SER A 11 -27.24 11.53 -10.47
C SER A 11 -26.16 11.57 -9.41
N SER A 12 -26.34 12.48 -8.45
CA SER A 12 -25.59 12.53 -7.20
C SER A 12 -25.76 11.19 -6.49
N LEU A 13 -24.86 10.25 -6.77
CA LEU A 13 -24.56 9.17 -5.86
C LEU A 13 -24.01 9.86 -4.61
N ALA A 14 -24.78 9.84 -3.52
CA ALA A 14 -24.31 10.34 -2.24
C ALA A 14 -23.05 9.56 -1.86
N VAL A 15 -21.90 10.19 -1.97
CA VAL A 15 -20.62 9.65 -1.49
C VAL A 15 -20.76 9.52 0.03
N SER A 16 -20.61 8.31 0.56
CA SER A 16 -20.72 8.09 2.00
C SER A 16 -19.70 8.96 2.74
N PRO A 17 -19.99 9.48 3.95
CA PRO A 17 -19.00 10.18 4.77
C PRO A 17 -17.72 9.36 4.98
N SER A 18 -17.83 8.03 4.99
CA SER A 18 -16.67 7.12 5.01
C SER A 18 -15.81 7.25 3.77
N ASP A 19 -16.41 7.39 2.59
CA ASP A 19 -15.72 7.46 1.30
C ASP A 19 -15.04 8.83 1.12
N LEU A 20 -15.61 9.89 1.71
CA LEU A 20 -14.99 11.22 1.82
C LEU A 20 -13.81 11.26 2.80
N LEU A 21 -13.85 10.46 3.87
CA LEU A 21 -12.73 10.30 4.80
C LEU A 21 -11.61 9.44 4.20
N LEU A 22 -11.99 8.46 3.39
CA LEU A 22 -11.09 7.51 2.74
C LEU A 22 -10.32 8.14 1.57
N SER A 23 -10.89 9.11 0.85
CA SER A 23 -10.14 9.84 -0.17
C SER A 23 -8.96 10.60 0.44
N ALA A 24 -9.15 11.24 1.60
CA ALA A 24 -8.15 12.06 2.28
C ALA A 24 -6.90 11.33 2.81
N ILE A 25 -6.78 10.01 2.61
CA ILE A 25 -5.57 9.25 2.99
C ILE A 25 -4.39 9.55 2.04
N PHE A 26 -4.68 9.91 0.78
CA PHE A 26 -3.67 10.21 -0.23
C PHE A 26 -3.52 11.72 -0.40
N LYS A 27 -2.29 12.22 -0.44
CA LYS A 27 -1.94 13.64 -0.64
C LYS A 27 -2.62 14.25 -1.87
N ASP A 28 -2.65 13.49 -2.96
CA ASP A 28 -3.17 13.96 -4.25
C ASP A 28 -4.49 13.27 -4.67
N ASN A 29 -5.16 12.53 -3.77
CA ASN A 29 -6.41 11.79 -4.03
C ASN A 29 -6.41 10.90 -5.30
N SER A 30 -5.24 10.46 -5.78
CA SER A 30 -5.07 9.93 -7.14
C SER A 30 -5.10 8.41 -7.26
N LEU A 31 -5.10 7.68 -6.12
CA LEU A 31 -4.98 6.22 -6.11
C LEU A 31 -6.29 5.54 -5.68
N PRO A 32 -6.67 4.41 -6.33
CA PRO A 32 -7.87 3.67 -5.96
C PRO A 32 -7.67 2.89 -4.65
N LEU A 33 -8.67 2.96 -3.79
CA LEU A 33 -8.71 2.22 -2.52
C LEU A 33 -9.14 0.77 -2.74
N ASN A 34 -8.85 -0.08 -1.74
CA ASN A 34 -9.27 -1.49 -1.70
C ASN A 34 -8.89 -2.27 -2.96
N THR A 35 -7.81 -1.86 -3.62
CA THR A 35 -7.39 -2.37 -4.92
C THR A 35 -5.93 -2.77 -4.84
N LYS A 36 -5.57 -3.86 -5.52
CA LYS A 36 -4.17 -4.25 -5.67
C LYS A 36 -3.45 -3.27 -6.60
N LEU A 37 -2.43 -2.59 -6.10
CA LEU A 37 -1.61 -1.67 -6.87
C LEU A 37 -0.36 -2.38 -7.41
N LYS A 38 -0.03 -2.14 -8.68
CA LYS A 38 1.22 -2.61 -9.30
C LYS A 38 2.20 -1.43 -9.37
N MET A 39 2.81 -1.11 -8.23
CA MET A 39 3.73 0.01 -8.09
C MET A 39 4.82 -0.29 -7.06
N ASP A 40 5.82 0.58 -7.00
CA ASP A 40 6.82 0.57 -5.93
C ASP A 40 6.17 0.94 -4.58
N GLY A 41 6.46 0.15 -3.55
CA GLY A 41 5.84 0.31 -2.24
C GLY A 41 6.28 1.56 -1.46
N LEU A 42 7.51 2.04 -1.67
CA LEU A 42 7.96 3.31 -1.06
C LEU A 42 7.22 4.48 -1.68
N THR A 43 7.04 4.45 -3.00
CA THR A 43 6.26 5.46 -3.73
C THR A 43 4.81 5.49 -3.22
N LEU A 44 4.22 4.32 -2.93
CA LEU A 44 2.90 4.23 -2.32
C LEU A 44 2.89 4.90 -0.95
N LEU A 45 3.80 4.54 -0.04
CA LEU A 45 3.85 5.12 1.30
C LEU A 45 4.06 6.65 1.27
N GLN A 46 4.91 7.14 0.37
CA GLN A 46 5.17 8.57 0.19
C GLN A 46 3.93 9.35 -0.26
N SER A 47 3.03 8.70 -0.99
CA SER A 47 1.76 9.31 -1.43
C SER A 47 0.71 9.43 -0.31
N LEU A 48 0.91 8.71 0.80
CA LEU A 48 0.01 8.75 1.95
C LEU A 48 0.32 9.96 2.85
N GLU A 49 -0.73 10.52 3.42
CA GLU A 49 -0.64 11.55 4.46
C GLU A 49 0.01 11.01 5.75
N ASP A 50 0.58 11.91 6.54
CA ASP A 50 1.13 11.57 7.86
C ASP A 50 0.00 11.12 8.80
N PHE A 51 0.26 10.16 9.69
CA PHE A 51 -0.73 9.67 10.67
C PHE A 51 -2.09 9.27 10.05
N SER A 52 -2.06 8.68 8.86
CA SER A 52 -3.27 8.34 8.08
C SER A 52 -3.62 6.86 8.12
N VAL A 53 -2.72 6.01 8.62
CA VAL A 53 -2.85 4.54 8.62
C VAL A 53 -2.90 4.00 10.04
N ASN A 54 -3.85 3.10 10.31
CA ASN A 54 -3.96 2.45 11.62
C ASN A 54 -3.13 1.17 11.72
N VAL A 55 -3.00 0.43 10.62
CA VAL A 55 -2.33 -0.88 10.60
C VAL A 55 -1.59 -1.07 9.29
N VAL A 56 -0.35 -1.54 9.36
CA VAL A 56 0.45 -1.96 8.21
C VAL A 56 0.90 -3.40 8.38
N PHE A 57 0.73 -4.21 7.32
CA PHE A 57 1.35 -5.52 7.18
C PHE A 57 2.49 -5.41 6.18
N PHE A 58 3.71 -5.67 6.61
CA PHE A 58 4.90 -5.57 5.77
C PHE A 58 5.73 -6.84 5.89
N ASP A 59 5.74 -7.64 4.82
CA ASP A 59 6.52 -8.88 4.69
C ASP A 59 7.71 -8.60 3.75
N PRO A 60 8.86 -8.10 4.26
CA PRO A 60 10.02 -7.83 3.42
C PRO A 60 10.62 -9.13 2.91
N GLN A 61 11.12 -9.12 1.67
CA GLN A 61 11.91 -10.24 1.14
C GLN A 61 13.32 -10.25 1.77
N TYR A 62 13.42 -10.62 3.05
CA TYR A 62 14.67 -10.69 3.80
C TYR A 62 15.15 -12.14 3.91
N ARG A 63 16.37 -12.43 3.44
CA ARG A 63 16.97 -13.79 3.49
C ARG A 63 18.16 -13.92 4.45
N GLY A 64 18.48 -12.86 5.21
CA GLY A 64 19.70 -12.83 6.04
C GLY A 64 19.76 -13.90 7.14
N VAL A 65 18.61 -14.47 7.55
CA VAL A 65 18.54 -15.60 8.49
C VAL A 65 18.46 -16.95 7.75
N LEU A 66 17.85 -16.99 6.57
CA LEU A 66 17.66 -18.20 5.78
C LEU A 66 18.98 -18.75 5.23
N GLU A 67 19.90 -17.89 4.78
CA GLU A 67 21.26 -18.29 4.41
C GLU A 67 22.03 -18.89 5.59
N LYS A 68 21.82 -18.37 6.80
CA LYS A 68 22.54 -18.82 8.01
C LYS A 68 22.01 -20.13 8.58
N MET A 69 20.72 -20.42 8.37
CA MET A 69 20.05 -21.56 9.01
C MET A 69 19.84 -22.75 8.06
N ASN A 70 20.29 -22.67 6.80
CA ASN A 70 20.24 -23.78 5.83
C ASN A 70 18.83 -24.42 5.74
N TYR A 71 17.77 -23.60 5.85
CA TYR A 71 16.39 -24.06 5.75
C TYR A 71 16.07 -24.42 4.28
N GLY A 72 16.52 -25.60 3.85
CA GLY A 72 16.35 -26.14 2.50
C GLY A 72 14.92 -26.56 2.13
N ASN A 73 13.89 -26.07 2.82
CA ASN A 73 12.50 -26.46 2.60
C ASN A 73 11.76 -25.50 1.64
N GLU A 74 12.41 -24.44 1.16
CA GLU A 74 11.81 -23.45 0.25
C GLU A 74 11.61 -23.98 -1.18
N GLY A 75 12.32 -25.06 -1.54
CA GLY A 75 12.32 -25.63 -2.88
C GLY A 75 10.99 -26.26 -3.33
N GLU A 76 10.15 -26.74 -2.40
CA GLU A 76 8.95 -27.49 -2.78
C GLU A 76 7.64 -26.67 -2.79
N ARG A 77 7.56 -25.53 -2.08
CA ARG A 77 6.28 -24.82 -1.90
C ARG A 77 6.25 -23.34 -2.32
N GLN A 78 7.40 -22.69 -2.57
CA GLN A 78 7.43 -21.24 -2.88
C GLN A 78 8.51 -20.84 -3.91
N ILE A 79 8.67 -21.64 -4.97
CA ILE A 79 9.68 -21.47 -6.03
C ILE A 79 9.67 -20.06 -6.65
N GLU A 80 8.50 -19.44 -6.82
CA GLU A 80 8.43 -18.10 -7.42
C GLU A 80 8.80 -16.98 -6.44
N ARG A 81 8.58 -17.17 -5.13
CA ARG A 81 9.01 -16.19 -4.10
C ARG A 81 10.52 -16.28 -3.85
N SER A 82 11.12 -17.46 -3.96
CA SER A 82 12.58 -17.61 -3.87
C SER A 82 13.32 -16.97 -5.05
N LYS A 83 12.65 -16.78 -6.20
CA LYS A 83 13.18 -16.04 -7.35
C LYS A 83 13.14 -14.51 -7.20
N LEU A 84 12.36 -13.97 -6.26
CA LEU A 84 12.33 -12.53 -6.03
C LEU A 84 13.70 -12.05 -5.53
N PRO A 85 14.17 -10.86 -5.97
CA PRO A 85 15.41 -10.30 -5.47
C PRO A 85 15.27 -10.02 -3.97
N GLN A 86 16.32 -10.35 -3.22
CA GLN A 86 16.39 -10.02 -1.80
C GLN A 86 16.33 -8.50 -1.63
N MET A 87 15.46 -8.06 -0.73
CA MET A 87 15.39 -6.66 -0.34
C MET A 87 16.61 -6.33 0.53
N SER A 88 17.34 -5.28 0.17
CA SER A 88 18.49 -4.83 0.96
C SER A 88 18.03 -4.31 2.33
N GLU A 89 18.87 -4.43 3.36
CA GLU A 89 18.59 -3.85 4.68
C GLU A 89 18.31 -2.35 4.59
N LYS A 90 19.05 -1.63 3.74
CA LYS A 90 18.81 -0.20 3.47
C LYS A 90 17.39 0.04 2.96
N THR A 91 16.90 -0.80 2.05
CA THR A 91 15.55 -0.69 1.51
C THR A 91 14.51 -0.98 2.59
N ILE A 92 14.71 -2.03 3.40
CA ILE A 92 13.82 -2.37 4.53
C ILE A 92 13.73 -1.21 5.52
N ILE A 93 14.87 -0.59 5.88
CA ILE A 93 14.92 0.57 6.76
C ILE A 93 14.13 1.74 6.17
N SER A 94 14.25 2.01 4.87
CA SER A 94 13.45 3.04 4.20
C SER A 94 11.95 2.78 4.32
N PHE A 95 11.51 1.52 4.16
CA PHE A 95 10.12 1.13 4.33
C PHE A 95 9.65 1.38 5.76
N VAL A 96 10.40 0.88 6.76
CA VAL A 96 10.03 1.03 8.17
C VAL A 96 9.91 2.51 8.58
N ARG A 97 10.80 3.37 8.09
CA ARG A 97 10.73 4.82 8.34
C ARG A 97 9.49 5.48 7.74
N GLU A 98 9.15 5.14 6.49
CA GLU A 98 7.95 5.68 5.87
C GLU A 98 6.66 5.11 6.48
N ILE A 99 6.68 3.85 6.91
CA ILE A 99 5.58 3.22 7.67
C ILE A 99 5.37 3.95 8.99
N ASP A 100 6.43 4.25 9.74
CA ASP A 100 6.36 5.01 11.00
C ASP A 100 5.75 6.40 10.80
N ARG A 101 6.11 7.11 9.73
CA ARG A 101 5.53 8.42 9.38
C ARG A 101 4.02 8.35 9.15
N VAL A 102 3.55 7.35 8.41
CA VAL A 102 2.12 7.25 8.03
C VAL A 102 1.27 6.61 9.12
N LEU A 103 1.86 5.86 10.05
CA LEU A 103 1.13 5.23 11.15
C LEU A 103 0.64 6.27 12.15
N ASN A 104 -0.60 6.10 12.59
CA ASN A 104 -1.12 6.79 13.77
C ASN A 104 -0.30 6.44 15.02
N LYS A 105 -0.31 7.31 16.04
CA LYS A 105 0.42 7.09 17.31
C LYS A 105 0.07 5.77 18.00
N SER A 106 -1.16 5.28 17.84
CA SER A 106 -1.64 4.00 18.37
C SER A 106 -1.74 2.91 17.29
N GLY A 107 -1.12 3.16 16.12
CA GLY A 107 -1.09 2.25 15.00
C GLY A 107 -0.09 1.13 15.20
N HIS A 108 -0.23 0.07 14.40
CA HIS A 108 0.58 -1.13 14.54
C HIS A 108 1.18 -1.55 13.20
N LEU A 109 2.45 -1.96 13.26
CA LEU A 109 3.17 -2.61 12.17
C LEU A 109 3.31 -4.11 12.50
N PHE A 110 2.87 -4.95 11.58
CA PHE A 110 3.08 -6.40 11.58
C PHE A 110 4.19 -6.73 10.57
N LEU A 111 5.28 -7.33 11.06
CA LEU A 111 6.49 -7.73 10.32
C LEU A 111 6.64 -9.24 10.25
#